data_AF-A0A7X4AK53-F1
#
_entry.id   AF-A0A7X4AK53-F1
#
_cell.length_a   1.000
_cell.length_b   1.000
_cell.length_c   1.000
_cell.angle_alpha   90.00
_cell.angle_beta   90.00
_cell.angle_gamma   90.00
#
_symmetry.space_group_name_H-M   'P 1'
#
loop_
_entity.id
_entity.type
_entity.pdbx_description
1 polymer ?
#
loop_
_entity_poly.entity_id
_entity_poly.type
_entity_poly.pdbx_seq_one_letter_code
_entity_poly.pdbx_strand_id
1 'polypeptide(L)'
;VAVARGYDIPEGWILDKDGNQTTNPNDLRSGGAILPLGGPEGHKGYGLSVMVEILSGILTGLGFGHDPSGRHNDGCFMAAFDVGAFRDADEFKAEVTEFAHYLKSSPPAAGFDEVFYPGELEHKREQQLLVEGIFVEDATWDSLKQLAEEFGLSDSLQLK
;
A
#
# COMPACT_ATOMS: atom_id res chain seq x y z
N VAL A 1 -12.55 -2.26 2.18
CA VAL A 1 -12.60 -2.67 3.61
C VAL A 1 -13.61 -1.87 4.41
N ALA A 2 -13.45 -0.54 4.59
CA ALA A 2 -14.37 0.27 5.40
C ALA A 2 -15.85 0.13 4.99
N VAL A 3 -16.15 0.20 3.68
CA VAL A 3 -17.50 -0.06 3.14
C VAL A 3 -18.02 -1.46 3.52
N ALA A 4 -17.20 -2.51 3.34
CA ALA A 4 -17.60 -3.89 3.61
C ALA A 4 -17.87 -4.15 5.10
N ARG A 5 -17.11 -3.47 5.98
CA ARG A 5 -17.26 -3.58 7.44
C ARG A 5 -18.25 -2.56 8.02
N GLY A 6 -18.80 -1.66 7.20
CA GLY A 6 -19.71 -0.61 7.66
C GLY A 6 -19.07 0.40 8.62
N TYR A 7 -17.78 0.67 8.47
CA TYR A 7 -17.05 1.62 9.31
C TYR A 7 -16.84 2.95 8.59
N ASP A 8 -16.90 4.03 9.37
CA ASP A 8 -16.43 5.34 8.95
C ASP A 8 -14.91 5.34 8.79
N ILE A 9 -14.41 6.21 7.92
CA ILE A 9 -12.98 6.48 7.74
C ILE A 9 -12.59 7.77 8.46
N PRO A 10 -11.30 7.93 8.85
CA PRO A 10 -10.82 9.18 9.42
C PRO A 10 -11.04 10.37 8.49
N GLU A 11 -11.33 11.53 9.07
CA GLU A 11 -11.36 12.80 8.35
C GLU A 11 -9.99 13.10 7.70
N GLY A 12 -10.00 13.79 6.56
CA GLY A 12 -8.78 14.13 5.82
C GLY A 12 -8.26 13.01 4.92
N TRP A 13 -8.98 11.89 4.78
CA TRP A 13 -8.63 10.83 3.82
C TRP A 13 -9.25 11.06 2.44
N ILE A 14 -10.49 11.51 2.38
CA ILE A 14 -11.20 11.77 1.13
C ILE A 14 -12.04 13.05 1.20
N LEU A 15 -12.41 13.55 0.03
CA LEU A 15 -13.45 14.56 -0.17
C LEU A 15 -14.66 13.95 -0.87
N ASP A 16 -15.84 14.50 -0.62
CA ASP A 16 -17.04 14.21 -1.42
C ASP A 16 -16.96 14.83 -2.84
N LYS A 17 -17.99 14.59 -3.65
CA LYS A 17 -18.07 15.12 -5.03
C LYS A 17 -18.11 16.64 -5.14
N ASP A 18 -18.46 17.33 -4.05
CA ASP A 18 -18.56 18.79 -3.99
C ASP A 18 -17.29 19.42 -3.37
N GLY A 19 -16.32 18.59 -2.97
CA GLY A 19 -15.04 19.00 -2.41
C GLY A 19 -15.05 19.19 -0.89
N ASN A 20 -16.08 18.73 -0.18
CA ASN A 20 -16.15 18.83 1.28
C ASN A 20 -15.48 17.63 1.97
N GLN A 21 -15.00 17.84 3.20
CA GLN A 21 -14.51 16.75 4.05
C GLN A 21 -15.63 15.76 4.37
N THR A 22 -15.30 14.47 4.38
CA THR A 22 -16.24 13.40 4.74
C THR A 22 -15.54 12.24 5.41
N THR A 23 -16.26 11.56 6.31
CA THR A 23 -15.87 10.31 6.95
C THR A 23 -16.63 9.11 6.38
N ASN A 24 -17.58 9.32 5.47
CA ASN A 24 -18.34 8.24 4.84
C ASN A 24 -17.57 7.66 3.64
N PRO A 25 -17.11 6.41 3.69
CA PRO A 25 -16.29 5.83 2.62
C PRO A 25 -17.05 5.64 1.29
N ASN A 26 -18.38 5.73 1.28
CA ASN A 26 -19.18 5.62 0.06
C ASN A 26 -19.12 6.88 -0.82
N ASP A 27 -18.69 8.02 -0.26
CA ASP A 27 -18.63 9.28 -1.00
C ASP A 27 -17.54 9.27 -2.07
N LEU A 28 -16.46 8.49 -1.86
CA LEU A 28 -15.42 8.28 -2.87
C LEU A 28 -16.00 7.69 -4.17
N ARG A 29 -16.85 6.66 -4.06
CA ARG A 29 -17.51 6.03 -5.21
C ARG A 29 -18.58 6.90 -5.86
N SER A 30 -19.03 7.93 -5.14
CA SER A 30 -20.07 8.86 -5.57
C SER A 30 -19.51 10.10 -6.30
N GLY A 31 -18.24 10.04 -6.71
CA GLY A 31 -17.53 11.13 -7.40
C GLY A 31 -16.59 11.93 -6.50
N GLY A 32 -16.31 11.44 -5.29
CA GLY A 32 -15.31 12.02 -4.40
C GLY A 32 -13.86 11.78 -4.86
N ALA A 33 -12.91 12.26 -4.05
CA ALA A 33 -11.49 12.17 -4.35
C ALA A 33 -10.67 11.79 -3.11
N ILE A 34 -9.58 11.05 -3.30
CA ILE A 34 -8.61 10.73 -2.23
C ILE A 34 -7.67 11.93 -2.06
N LEU A 35 -7.42 12.32 -0.81
CA LEU A 35 -6.48 13.38 -0.49
C LEU A 35 -5.03 12.87 -0.50
N PRO A 36 -4.06 13.69 -0.96
CA PRO A 36 -2.65 13.32 -0.90
C PRO A 36 -2.13 13.14 0.53
N LEU A 37 -1.11 12.28 0.69
CA LEU A 37 -0.41 12.08 1.95
C LEU A 37 0.12 13.40 2.52
N GLY A 38 -0.09 13.62 3.82
CA GLY A 38 0.49 14.75 4.56
C GLY A 38 -0.52 15.64 5.27
N GLY A 39 -1.83 15.39 5.12
CA GLY A 39 -2.87 16.18 5.78
C GLY A 39 -2.76 17.67 5.41
N PRO A 40 -2.60 18.58 6.38
CA PRO A 40 -2.35 20.01 6.11
C PRO A 40 -1.15 20.27 5.19
N GLU A 41 -0.15 19.38 5.23
CA GLU A 41 1.06 19.43 4.41
C GLU A 41 0.95 18.56 3.14
N GLY A 42 -0.28 18.28 2.70
CA GLY A 42 -0.59 17.37 1.59
C GLY A 42 0.07 17.73 0.26
N HIS A 43 0.53 18.97 0.08
CA HIS A 43 1.32 19.38 -1.08
C HIS A 43 2.61 18.54 -1.27
N LYS A 44 3.17 17.99 -0.18
CA LYS A 44 4.34 17.09 -0.24
C LYS A 44 3.97 15.74 -0.83
N GLY A 45 2.88 15.12 -0.36
CA GLY A 45 2.35 13.88 -0.93
C GLY A 45 1.91 14.06 -2.38
N TYR A 46 1.31 15.20 -2.72
CA TYR A 46 0.97 15.55 -4.10
C TYR A 46 2.22 15.58 -5.00
N GLY A 47 3.30 16.24 -4.54
CA GLY A 47 4.57 16.25 -5.27
C GLY A 47 5.15 14.85 -5.49
N LEU A 48 5.08 13.96 -4.48
CA LEU A 48 5.48 12.56 -4.62
C LEU A 48 4.62 11.83 -5.67
N SER A 49 3.29 11.98 -5.62
CA SER A 49 2.38 11.36 -6.60
C SER A 49 2.65 11.83 -8.02
N VAL A 50 2.95 13.11 -8.23
CA VAL A 50 3.32 13.66 -9.54
C VAL A 50 4.62 13.03 -10.06
N MET A 51 5.63 12.83 -9.19
CA MET A 51 6.86 12.14 -9.60
C MET A 51 6.59 10.69 -10.01
N VAL A 52 5.74 9.97 -9.27
CA VAL A 52 5.35 8.59 -9.62
C VAL A 52 4.67 8.55 -10.98
N GLU A 53 3.74 9.46 -11.26
CA GLU A 53 3.03 9.56 -12.54
C GLU A 53 3.98 9.85 -13.71
N ILE A 54 4.90 10.78 -13.52
CA ILE A 54 5.89 11.13 -14.55
C ILE A 54 6.79 9.94 -14.86
N LEU A 55 7.35 9.29 -13.83
CA LEU A 55 8.31 8.20 -14.03
C LEU A 55 7.63 6.93 -14.54
N SER A 56 6.45 6.60 -14.02
CA SER A 56 5.81 5.31 -14.28
C SER A 56 4.87 5.36 -15.48
N GLY A 57 4.14 6.46 -15.68
CA GLY A 57 3.17 6.61 -16.77
C GLY A 57 3.71 7.38 -17.97
N ILE A 58 4.15 8.63 -17.76
CA ILE A 58 4.50 9.53 -18.87
C ILE A 58 5.80 9.09 -19.54
N LEU A 59 6.85 8.83 -18.76
CA LEU A 59 8.17 8.45 -19.26
C LEU A 59 8.14 7.12 -20.02
N THR A 60 7.28 6.19 -19.61
CA THR A 60 7.11 4.87 -20.25
C THR A 60 6.23 4.93 -21.51
N GLY A 61 5.62 6.09 -21.80
CA GLY A 61 4.76 6.30 -22.97
C GLY A 61 3.30 5.88 -22.78
N LEU A 62 2.90 5.46 -21.58
CA LEU A 62 1.54 5.01 -21.27
C LEU A 62 0.54 6.16 -21.12
N GLY A 63 1.04 7.36 -20.83
CA GLY A 63 0.23 8.56 -20.62
C GLY A 63 0.12 8.89 -19.14
N PHE A 64 -1.04 9.36 -18.71
CA PHE A 64 -1.29 9.64 -17.30
C PHE A 64 -2.61 9.04 -16.82
N GLY A 65 -2.65 8.67 -15.55
CA GLY A 65 -3.81 8.13 -14.87
C GLY A 65 -4.93 9.16 -14.74
N HIS A 66 -6.10 8.82 -15.25
CA HIS A 66 -7.33 9.59 -15.04
C HIS A 66 -8.52 8.62 -15.09
N ASP A 67 -9.19 8.39 -13.96
CA ASP A 67 -10.31 7.43 -13.90
C ASP A 67 -11.61 8.10 -14.40
N PRO A 68 -12.40 7.47 -15.30
CA PRO A 68 -12.19 6.19 -15.99
C PRO A 68 -11.58 6.30 -17.39
N SER A 69 -11.31 7.52 -17.88
CA SER A 69 -10.91 7.75 -19.28
C SER A 69 -9.40 7.62 -19.56
N GLY A 70 -8.64 7.08 -18.60
CA GLY A 70 -7.21 6.82 -18.71
C GLY A 70 -6.92 5.88 -19.87
N ARG A 71 -5.82 6.16 -20.59
CA ARG A 71 -5.43 5.36 -21.77
C ARG A 71 -4.86 3.99 -21.37
N HIS A 72 -4.09 3.97 -20.30
CA HIS A 72 -3.46 2.79 -19.70
C HIS A 72 -3.34 3.05 -18.20
N ASN A 73 -3.50 2.01 -17.38
CA ASN A 73 -3.64 2.20 -15.94
C ASN A 73 -2.44 1.72 -15.11
N ASP A 74 -1.49 0.97 -15.68
CA ASP A 74 -0.43 0.30 -14.92
C ASP A 74 0.96 0.52 -15.51
N GLY A 75 1.50 1.72 -15.33
CA GLY A 75 2.90 2.01 -15.62
C GLY A 75 3.82 1.63 -14.47
N CYS A 76 5.05 1.19 -14.77
CA CYS A 76 6.05 0.88 -13.75
C CYS A 76 7.41 1.45 -14.13
N PHE A 77 8.04 2.12 -13.17
CA PHE A 77 9.44 2.54 -13.24
C PHE A 77 10.24 1.77 -12.20
N MET A 78 11.33 1.14 -12.63
CA MET A 78 12.25 0.43 -11.74
C MET A 78 13.65 1.02 -11.88
N ALA A 79 14.28 1.34 -10.75
CA ALA A 79 15.67 1.76 -10.67
C ALA A 79 16.44 0.81 -9.75
N ALA A 80 17.60 0.34 -10.21
CA ALA A 80 18.51 -0.50 -9.44
C ALA A 80 19.89 0.17 -9.41
N PHE A 81 20.48 0.25 -8.22
CA PHE A 81 21.80 0.84 -7.99
C PHE A 81 22.73 -0.25 -7.49
N ASP A 82 23.85 -0.46 -8.18
CA ASP A 82 24.91 -1.33 -7.70
C ASP A 82 25.69 -0.61 -6.59
N VAL A 83 25.48 -1.03 -5.34
CA VAL A 83 26.18 -0.45 -4.17
C VAL A 83 27.70 -0.57 -4.32
N GLY A 84 28.19 -1.68 -4.90
CA GLY A 84 29.61 -1.93 -5.10
C GLY A 84 30.29 -0.95 -6.06
N ALA A 85 29.51 -0.25 -6.88
CA ALA A 85 30.01 0.82 -7.74
C ALA A 85 30.28 2.13 -6.97
N PHE A 86 29.79 2.27 -5.73
CA PHE A 86 29.95 3.48 -4.91
C PHE A 86 30.86 3.29 -3.71
N ARG A 87 30.78 2.13 -3.03
CA ARG A 87 31.56 1.81 -1.83
C ARG A 87 31.57 0.30 -1.56
N ASP A 88 32.36 -0.13 -0.59
CA ASP A 88 32.34 -1.52 -0.14
C ASP A 88 30.94 -1.92 0.36
N ALA A 89 30.44 -3.06 -0.12
CA ALA A 89 29.08 -3.49 0.11
C ALA A 89 28.86 -4.03 1.54
N ASP A 90 29.89 -4.59 2.17
CA ASP A 90 29.79 -5.13 3.52
C ASP A 90 29.86 -4.01 4.55
N GLU A 91 30.69 -2.99 4.32
CA GLU A 91 30.68 -1.74 5.09
C GLU A 91 29.32 -1.03 4.99
N PHE A 92 28.75 -0.93 3.78
CA PHE A 92 27.42 -0.33 3.60
C PHE A 92 26.34 -1.09 4.38
N LYS A 93 26.32 -2.42 4.33
CA LYS A 93 25.36 -3.23 5.10
C LYS A 93 25.55 -3.08 6.60
N ALA A 94 26.80 -3.02 7.08
CA ALA A 94 27.10 -2.80 8.49
C ALA A 94 26.53 -1.46 8.97
N GLU A 95 26.72 -0.38 8.21
CA GLU A 95 26.17 0.94 8.54
C GLU A 95 24.63 0.98 8.45
N VAL A 96 24.02 0.32 7.47
CA VAL A 96 22.55 0.19 7.39
C VAL A 96 22.00 -0.55 8.62
N THR A 97 22.72 -1.57 9.09
CA THR A 97 22.38 -2.32 10.31
C THR A 97 22.50 -1.44 11.55
N GLU A 98 23.59 -0.68 11.67
CA GLU A 98 23.76 0.30 12.76
C GLU A 98 22.64 1.34 12.75
N PHE A 99 22.27 1.86 11.58
CA PHE A 99 21.18 2.81 11.44
C PHE A 99 19.83 2.19 11.84
N ALA A 100 19.56 0.94 11.47
CA ALA A 100 18.37 0.23 11.92
C ALA A 100 18.34 0.12 13.46
N HIS A 101 19.46 -0.24 14.09
CA HIS A 101 19.57 -0.26 15.56
C HIS A 101 19.35 1.12 16.18
N TYR A 102 19.88 2.18 15.57
CA TYR A 102 19.65 3.55 16.00
C TYR A 102 18.16 3.92 15.95
N LEU A 103 17.45 3.62 14.85
CA LEU A 103 16.01 3.83 14.76
C LEU A 103 15.25 3.08 15.87
N LYS A 104 15.59 1.81 16.09
CA LYS A 104 15.00 0.97 17.17
C LYS A 104 15.28 1.50 18.57
N SER A 105 16.38 2.22 18.77
CA SER A 105 16.75 2.80 20.07
C SER A 105 15.92 4.04 20.44
N SER A 106 15.12 4.56 19.51
CA SER A 106 14.27 5.73 19.76
C SER A 106 13.20 5.40 20.80
N PRO A 107 13.00 6.26 21.82
CA PRO A 107 11.92 6.09 22.77
C PRO A 107 10.56 6.05 22.06
N PRO A 108 9.70 5.05 22.32
CA PRO A 108 8.39 5.00 21.70
C PRO A 108 7.48 6.11 22.24
N ALA A 109 6.50 6.51 21.43
CA ALA A 109 5.46 7.42 21.89
C ALA A 109 4.57 6.75 22.96
N ALA A 110 3.87 7.56 23.77
CA ALA A 110 2.96 7.02 24.78
C ALA A 110 1.92 6.08 24.16
N GLY A 111 1.78 4.88 24.74
CA GLY A 111 0.88 3.83 24.24
C GLY A 111 1.51 2.89 23.20
N PHE A 112 2.80 3.04 22.88
CA PHE A 112 3.54 2.14 22.01
C PHE A 112 4.74 1.54 22.73
N ASP A 113 5.12 0.31 22.37
CA ASP A 113 6.20 -0.44 23.01
C ASP A 113 7.55 -0.31 22.26
N GLU A 114 7.51 -0.09 20.95
CA GLU A 114 8.71 0.03 20.11
C GLU A 114 8.50 0.89 18.86
N VAL A 115 9.60 1.37 18.27
CA VAL A 115 9.63 2.00 16.94
C VAL A 115 9.97 0.94 15.90
N PHE A 116 9.35 0.99 14.72
CA PHE A 116 9.64 0.08 13.60
C PHE A 116 10.35 0.82 12.47
N TYR A 117 11.29 0.16 11.80
CA TYR A 117 11.80 0.64 10.50
C TYR A 117 10.97 0.07 9.34
N PRO A 118 10.95 0.73 8.16
CA PRO A 118 10.18 0.26 7.01
C PRO A 118 10.56 -1.18 6.62
N GLY A 119 9.56 -2.07 6.52
CA GLY A 119 9.74 -3.49 6.20
C GLY A 119 9.82 -4.42 7.43
N GLU A 120 10.01 -3.89 8.64
CA GLU A 120 10.09 -4.73 9.85
C GLU A 120 8.73 -5.38 10.18
N LEU A 121 7.64 -4.62 10.12
CA LEU A 121 6.29 -5.11 10.38
C LEU A 121 5.88 -6.17 9.35
N GLU A 122 6.18 -5.91 8.07
CA GLU A 122 5.91 -6.83 6.97
C GLU A 122 6.68 -8.13 7.14
N HIS A 123 7.97 -8.07 7.50
CA HIS A 123 8.79 -9.25 7.75
C HIS A 123 8.27 -10.07 8.94
N LYS A 124 7.95 -9.42 10.08
CA LYS A 124 7.37 -10.10 11.25
C LYS A 124 6.06 -10.80 10.89
N ARG A 125 5.19 -10.11 10.14
CA ARG A 125 3.91 -10.66 9.68
C ARG A 125 4.09 -11.82 8.71
N GLU A 126 5.03 -11.74 7.78
CA GLU A 126 5.37 -12.83 6.86
C GLU A 126 5.77 -14.09 7.64
N GLN A 127 6.70 -13.97 8.60
CA GLN A 127 7.14 -15.11 9.42
C GLN A 127 5.99 -15.75 10.20
N GLN A 128 5.08 -14.92 10.74
CA GLN A 128 3.89 -15.39 11.44
C GLN A 128 2.95 -16.14 10.49
N LEU A 129 2.60 -15.55 9.34
CA LEU A 129 1.63 -16.12 8.39
C LEU A 129 2.16 -17.38 7.69
N LEU A 130 3.48 -17.55 7.55
CA LEU A 130 4.07 -18.80 7.06
C LEU A 130 3.79 -19.99 7.98
N VAL A 131 3.58 -19.75 9.27
CA VAL A 131 3.29 -20.78 10.28
C VAL A 131 1.79 -20.90 10.52
N GLU A 132 1.10 -19.78 10.69
CA GLU A 132 -0.31 -19.72 11.09
C GLU A 132 -1.28 -19.80 9.91
N GLY A 133 -0.79 -19.58 8.69
CA GLY A 133 -1.62 -19.44 7.49
C GLY A 133 -2.20 -18.03 7.34
N ILE A 134 -2.78 -17.77 6.16
CA ILE A 134 -3.34 -16.46 5.82
C ILE A 134 -4.84 -16.46 6.13
N PHE A 135 -5.27 -15.56 7.01
CA PHE A 135 -6.69 -15.32 7.23
C PHE A 135 -7.34 -14.65 6.00
N VAL A 136 -8.47 -15.21 5.56
CA VAL A 136 -9.30 -14.68 4.48
C VAL A 136 -10.72 -14.52 5.02
N GLU A 137 -11.34 -13.35 4.77
CA GLU A 137 -12.72 -13.09 5.20
C GLU A 137 -13.71 -14.02 4.46
N ASP A 138 -14.74 -14.51 5.16
CA ASP A 138 -15.73 -15.46 4.63
C ASP A 138 -16.32 -15.03 3.28
N ALA A 139 -16.70 -13.76 3.13
CA ALA A 139 -17.25 -13.25 1.87
C ALA A 139 -16.25 -13.36 0.69
N THR A 140 -14.96 -13.18 0.97
CA THR A 140 -13.91 -13.35 -0.04
C THR A 140 -13.68 -14.84 -0.31
N TRP A 141 -13.66 -15.67 0.74
CA TRP A 141 -13.51 -17.12 0.61
C TRP A 141 -14.64 -17.75 -0.20
N ASP A 142 -15.88 -17.35 0.04
CA ASP A 142 -17.05 -17.80 -0.72
C ASP A 142 -16.97 -17.38 -2.19
N SER A 143 -16.52 -16.15 -2.46
CA SER A 143 -16.28 -15.68 -3.84
C SER A 143 -15.22 -16.52 -4.56
N LEU A 144 -14.15 -16.92 -3.85
CA LEU A 144 -13.10 -17.79 -4.39
C LEU A 144 -13.61 -19.22 -4.64
N LYS A 145 -14.41 -19.78 -3.73
CA LYS A 145 -15.06 -21.09 -3.93
C LYS A 145 -15.98 -21.09 -5.15
N GLN A 146 -16.81 -20.07 -5.29
CA GLN A 146 -17.69 -19.92 -6.45
C GLN A 146 -16.90 -19.84 -7.77
N LEU A 147 -15.79 -19.09 -7.77
CA LEU A 147 -14.90 -19.01 -8.92
C LEU A 147 -14.26 -20.38 -9.23
N ALA A 148 -13.84 -21.12 -8.21
CA ALA A 148 -13.29 -22.46 -8.39
C ALA A 148 -14.31 -23.43 -9.01
N GLU A 149 -15.59 -23.34 -8.61
CA GLU A 149 -16.68 -24.14 -9.20
C GLU A 149 -16.91 -23.79 -10.68
N GLU A 150 -16.94 -22.51 -11.02
CA GLU A 150 -17.14 -22.03 -12.40
C GLU A 150 -16.09 -22.59 -13.37
N PHE A 151 -14.84 -22.70 -12.90
CA PHE A 151 -13.72 -23.24 -13.68
C PHE A 151 -13.47 -24.74 -13.47
N GLY A 152 -14.30 -25.43 -12.68
CA GLY A 152 -14.18 -26.87 -12.42
C GLY A 152 -12.93 -27.27 -11.62
N LEU A 153 -12.43 -26.38 -10.77
CA LEU A 153 -11.20 -26.57 -9.97
C LEU A 153 -11.44 -26.97 -8.51
N SER A 154 -12.68 -27.01 -8.04
CA SER A 154 -13.02 -27.23 -6.62
C SER A 154 -12.39 -28.51 -6.03
N ASP A 155 -12.43 -29.62 -6.77
CA ASP A 155 -11.84 -30.90 -6.33
C ASP A 155 -10.32 -30.83 -6.23
N SER A 156 -9.66 -30.13 -7.17
CA SER A 156 -8.20 -30.01 -7.23
C SER A 156 -7.63 -29.11 -6.13
N LEU A 157 -8.41 -28.10 -5.72
CA LEU A 157 -8.05 -27.13 -4.68
C LEU A 157 -8.52 -27.55 -3.28
N GLN A 158 -9.21 -28.70 -3.17
CA GLN A 158 -9.76 -29.22 -1.91
C GLN A 158 -10.67 -28.20 -1.20
N LEU A 159 -11.31 -27.33 -1.98
CA LEU A 159 -12.24 -26.32 -1.52
C LEU A 159 -13.63 -26.96 -1.41
N LYS A 160 -13.95 -27.54 -0.24
CA LYS A 160 -15.32 -27.92 0.12
C LYS A 160 -15.93 -26.90 1.07
#